data_AF-A0A2T2YCL2-F1
#
_entry.id   AF-A0A2T2YCL2-F1
#
_cell.length_a   1.000
_cell.length_b   1.000
_cell.length_c   1.000
_cell.angle_alpha   90.00
_cell.angle_beta   90.00
_cell.angle_gamma   90.00
#
_symmetry.space_group_name_H-M   'P 1'
#
loop_
_entity.id
_entity.type
_entity.pdbx_description
1 polymer ?
#
loop_
_entity_poly.entity_id
_entity_poly.type
_entity_poly.pdbx_seq_one_letter_code
_entity_poly.pdbx_strand_id
1 'polypeptide(L)'
;MIWILVIFFDFLLSNKVSYWQAISRSKVKSSDKISEEGHIFWFLYQLQTNLTKVLDLLPQLVMDPRVKVVEDFQIKTWNDSLNVDESSINWLLHNFHVIARTDPYNSSRIKINNRFYGISQIQSSDLITSTDIYENQIIHGYLQDVKEYLINILANITNNIVSDNDFGLTLREIQINKYFLRLKTIVYNLTDLVDELIYKCNKIIPVSSPKIEWPSIFYGFESKDHYYQIGVQIISWFDRKNFKFDNHFLFSGVRTLDKLYELFCLYKIINAIVDLGYEYNEFAPSNFKINNKWDDRVTAHAGRYSFKKLDGCSITLNYEYVPKYLFTSSSLYKGQLLPDFILEIRKPGVKDINLVILDAKYKPFSNIKRFDLAELTLKYLHGISSDINSINFKGLFLLHPKDKVGKDNTKPVWSYHQEEFDLFSLNPIYPSIGTVEVGVSKKAKSYITDIINIFQNRF
;
A
#
# COMPACT_ATOMS: atom_id res chain seq x y z
N MET A 1 -8.56 17.44 -21.67
CA MET A 1 -7.83 16.15 -21.67
C MET A 1 -7.28 15.80 -20.29
N ILE A 2 -6.57 16.72 -19.62
CA ILE A 2 -6.01 16.57 -18.25
C ILE A 2 -7.02 16.02 -17.23
N TRP A 3 -8.25 16.57 -17.18
CA TRP A 3 -9.30 16.06 -16.27
C TRP A 3 -9.66 14.58 -16.44
N ILE A 4 -9.62 14.04 -17.67
CA ILE A 4 -9.92 12.61 -17.91
C ILE A 4 -8.76 11.74 -17.40
N LEU A 5 -7.52 12.18 -17.62
CA LEU A 5 -6.32 11.53 -17.12
C LEU A 5 -6.32 11.42 -15.60
N VAL A 6 -6.66 12.52 -14.92
CA VAL A 6 -6.80 12.56 -13.46
C VAL A 6 -7.79 11.48 -12.99
N ILE A 7 -8.94 11.35 -13.65
CA ILE A 7 -9.94 10.34 -13.28
C ILE A 7 -9.44 8.92 -13.55
N PHE A 8 -8.71 8.68 -14.65
CA PHE A 8 -8.10 7.36 -14.90
C PHE A 8 -7.12 6.98 -13.80
N PHE A 9 -6.23 7.91 -13.40
CA PHE A 9 -5.29 7.66 -12.31
C PHE A 9 -6.01 7.42 -10.99
N ASP A 10 -6.98 8.25 -10.62
CA ASP A 10 -7.73 8.08 -9.37
C ASP A 10 -8.50 6.75 -9.33
N PHE A 11 -9.08 6.33 -10.46
CA PHE A 11 -9.73 5.03 -10.59
C PHE A 11 -8.74 3.88 -10.40
N LEU A 12 -7.61 3.89 -11.12
CA LEU A 12 -6.58 2.86 -11.01
C LEU A 12 -5.97 2.79 -9.61
N LEU A 13 -5.67 3.95 -8.99
CA LEU A 13 -5.18 4.03 -7.62
C LEU A 13 -6.19 3.42 -6.63
N SER A 14 -7.49 3.67 -6.81
CA SER A 14 -8.52 3.10 -5.94
C SER A 14 -8.66 1.58 -6.05
N ASN A 15 -8.31 0.99 -7.20
CA ASN A 15 -8.25 -0.46 -7.40
C ASN A 15 -6.90 -1.06 -6.96
N LYS A 16 -6.12 -0.32 -6.14
CA LYS A 16 -4.78 -0.71 -5.64
C LYS A 16 -3.77 -1.06 -6.75
N VAL A 17 -4.02 -0.63 -7.97
CA VAL A 17 -3.17 -0.91 -9.12
C VAL A 17 -1.86 -0.15 -8.95
N SER A 18 -0.75 -0.88 -8.85
CA SER A 18 0.58 -0.32 -9.07
C SER A 18 0.80 -0.24 -10.58
N TYR A 19 0.45 0.89 -11.19
CA TYR A 19 0.87 1.21 -12.56
C TYR A 19 2.36 1.62 -12.63
N TRP A 20 3.02 1.57 -11.48
CA TRP A 20 4.42 1.89 -11.25
C TRP A 20 5.19 0.62 -10.90
N GLN A 21 6.29 0.39 -11.59
CA GLN A 21 7.45 -0.20 -10.93
C GLN A 21 8.31 0.98 -10.47
N ALA A 22 7.94 1.62 -9.36
CA ALA A 22 8.78 2.66 -8.78
C ALA A 22 9.88 1.99 -7.95
N ILE A 23 10.96 1.56 -8.60
CA ILE A 23 12.07 0.93 -7.90
C ILE A 23 12.84 2.03 -7.16
N SER A 24 12.56 2.17 -5.88
CA SER A 24 13.49 2.72 -4.90
C SER A 24 14.60 1.70 -4.62
N ARG A 25 15.81 2.15 -4.27
CA ARG A 25 16.93 1.24 -4.03
C ARG A 25 17.35 1.30 -2.56
N SER A 26 17.29 0.18 -1.86
CA SER A 26 18.06 -0.01 -0.63
C SER A 26 19.53 -0.19 -1.00
N LYS A 27 20.45 0.43 -0.25
CA LYS A 27 21.92 0.33 -0.45
C LYS A 27 22.52 -1.07 -0.12
N VAL A 28 21.77 -2.15 -0.28
CA VAL A 28 22.31 -3.51 -0.13
C VAL A 28 23.09 -3.84 -1.40
N LYS A 29 24.39 -4.11 -1.24
CA LYS A 29 25.36 -4.35 -2.30
C LYS A 29 24.85 -5.31 -3.38
N SER A 30 24.95 -4.85 -4.63
CA SER A 30 25.27 -5.65 -5.81
C SER A 30 24.64 -7.04 -5.91
N SER A 31 23.39 -7.11 -6.35
CA SER A 31 22.98 -8.21 -7.22
C SER A 31 21.99 -7.67 -8.25
N ASP A 32 22.21 -7.97 -9.52
CA ASP A 32 21.33 -7.60 -10.65
C ASP A 32 19.98 -8.37 -10.63
N LYS A 33 19.51 -8.77 -9.44
CA LYS A 33 18.19 -9.32 -9.21
C LYS A 33 17.34 -8.25 -8.56
N ILE A 34 16.36 -7.77 -9.31
CA ILE A 34 15.28 -6.91 -8.82
C ILE A 34 14.52 -7.72 -7.76
N SER A 35 14.81 -7.51 -6.48
CA SER A 35 14.02 -8.06 -5.37
C SER A 35 12.85 -7.14 -5.06
N GLU A 36 11.69 -7.71 -4.73
CA GLU A 36 10.49 -6.97 -4.30
C GLU A 36 10.74 -6.08 -3.06
N GLU A 37 11.79 -6.39 -2.30
CA GLU A 37 12.25 -5.69 -1.09
C GLU A 37 12.80 -4.27 -1.35
N GLY A 38 12.99 -3.88 -2.62
CA GLY A 38 13.44 -2.53 -2.98
C GLY A 38 12.34 -1.46 -2.95
N HIS A 39 11.06 -1.81 -2.92
CA HIS A 39 9.97 -0.86 -3.17
C HIS A 39 9.55 -0.04 -1.92
N ILE A 40 9.42 1.29 -2.05
CA ILE A 40 9.06 2.20 -0.95
C ILE A 40 7.73 1.83 -0.31
N PHE A 41 6.72 1.43 -1.09
CA PHE A 41 5.44 1.03 -0.51
C PHE A 41 5.55 -0.26 0.29
N TRP A 42 6.41 -1.19 -0.13
CA TRP A 42 6.65 -2.40 0.65
C TRP A 42 7.34 -2.05 1.97
N PHE A 43 8.36 -1.19 1.91
CA PHE A 43 9.06 -0.73 3.12
C PHE A 43 8.10 -0.02 4.09
N LEU A 44 7.28 0.91 3.60
CA LEU A 44 6.28 1.62 4.40
C LEU A 44 5.22 0.66 4.97
N TYR A 45 4.81 -0.37 4.22
CA TYR A 45 3.90 -1.40 4.71
C TYR A 45 4.51 -2.29 5.80
N GLN A 46 5.78 -2.67 5.65
CA GLN A 46 6.54 -3.38 6.69
C GLN A 46 6.66 -2.52 7.95
N LEU A 47 6.98 -1.23 7.79
CA LEU A 47 7.01 -0.29 8.90
C LEU A 47 5.65 -0.17 9.60
N GLN A 48 4.56 -0.08 8.83
CA GLN A 48 3.20 -0.08 9.38
C GLN A 48 2.92 -1.33 10.21
N THR A 49 3.30 -2.49 9.68
CA THR A 49 3.11 -3.80 10.33
C THR A 49 3.89 -3.85 11.65
N ASN A 50 5.15 -3.40 11.64
CA ASN A 50 6.00 -3.37 12.83
C ASN A 50 5.43 -2.45 13.91
N LEU A 51 4.99 -1.24 13.54
CA LEU A 51 4.41 -0.28 14.48
C LEU A 51 3.07 -0.78 15.04
N THR A 52 2.26 -1.46 14.23
CA THR A 52 1.00 -2.07 14.68
C THR A 52 1.25 -3.16 15.71
N LYS A 53 2.28 -3.99 15.53
CA LYS A 53 2.69 -4.97 16.57
C LYS A 53 3.09 -4.29 17.88
N VAL A 54 3.82 -3.17 17.81
CA VAL A 54 4.17 -2.39 19.01
C VAL A 54 2.91 -1.84 19.68
N LEU A 55 1.94 -1.36 18.90
CA LEU A 55 0.65 -0.90 19.39
C LEU A 55 -0.12 -2.01 20.13
N ASP A 56 -0.16 -3.21 19.56
CA ASP A 56 -0.83 -4.38 20.12
C ASP A 56 -0.20 -4.85 21.44
N LEU A 57 1.10 -4.57 21.64
CA LEU A 57 1.86 -4.92 22.85
C LEU A 57 1.77 -3.87 23.96
N LEU A 58 1.21 -2.67 23.68
CA LEU A 58 1.07 -1.63 24.70
C LEU A 58 0.29 -2.06 25.96
N PRO A 59 -0.84 -2.82 25.87
CA PRO A 59 -1.54 -3.26 27.07
C PRO A 59 -0.66 -4.10 28.00
N GLN A 60 0.25 -4.89 27.45
CA GLN A 60 1.18 -5.71 28.24
C GLN A 60 2.25 -4.85 28.92
N LEU A 61 2.73 -3.80 28.24
CA LEU A 61 3.62 -2.80 28.83
C LEU A 61 2.98 -2.04 29.99
N VAL A 62 1.66 -1.81 29.96
CA VAL A 62 0.93 -1.20 31.08
C VAL A 62 0.86 -2.14 32.28
N MET A 63 0.58 -3.42 32.03
CA MET A 63 0.38 -4.40 33.09
C MET A 63 1.69 -4.79 33.76
N ASP A 64 2.78 -4.88 33.00
CA ASP A 64 4.06 -5.38 33.50
C ASP A 64 5.25 -4.59 32.93
N PRO A 65 5.39 -3.28 33.26
CA PRO A 65 6.52 -2.49 32.79
C PRO A 65 7.83 -2.98 33.42
N ARG A 66 8.95 -2.80 32.70
CA ARG A 66 10.27 -2.94 33.33
C ARG A 66 10.59 -1.66 34.10
N VAL A 67 11.04 -1.84 35.33
CA VAL A 67 11.38 -0.76 36.27
C VAL A 67 12.72 -1.06 36.94
N LYS A 68 13.41 0.01 37.33
CA LYS A 68 14.60 -0.02 38.19
C LYS A 68 14.26 0.67 39.50
N VAL A 69 14.72 0.12 40.62
CA VAL A 69 14.59 0.79 41.92
C VAL A 69 15.67 1.86 42.04
N VAL A 70 15.28 3.09 42.37
CA VAL A 70 16.15 4.25 42.52
C VAL A 70 15.85 4.91 43.86
N GLU A 71 16.87 5.47 44.50
CA GLU A 71 16.73 6.28 45.71
C GLU A 71 16.27 7.70 45.34
N ASP A 72 15.14 8.12 45.87
CA ASP A 72 14.65 9.50 45.81
C ASP A 72 14.91 10.19 47.15
N PHE A 73 15.68 11.27 47.11
CA PHE A 73 16.05 12.00 48.31
C PHE A 73 15.10 13.17 48.53
N GLN A 74 14.31 13.10 49.61
CA GLN A 74 13.37 14.16 49.96
C GLN A 74 13.68 14.73 51.34
N ILE A 75 13.58 16.05 51.48
CA ILE A 75 13.66 16.72 52.78
C ILE A 75 12.29 16.63 53.44
N LYS A 76 12.20 15.88 54.54
CA LYS A 76 10.98 15.66 55.30
C LYS A 76 11.14 16.26 56.70
N THR A 77 10.03 16.65 57.31
CA THR A 77 10.03 16.95 58.75
C THR A 77 10.37 15.69 59.52
N TRP A 78 11.22 15.81 60.54
CA TRP A 78 11.67 14.66 61.30
C TRP A 78 10.50 13.89 61.92
N ASN A 79 10.51 12.57 61.75
CA ASN A 79 9.64 11.62 62.43
C ASN A 79 10.45 10.36 62.77
N ASP A 80 10.16 9.73 63.91
CA ASP A 80 10.90 8.57 64.42
C ASP A 80 10.74 7.31 63.55
N SER A 81 9.79 7.35 62.60
CA SER A 81 9.56 6.28 61.61
C SER A 81 10.33 6.47 60.29
N LEU A 82 11.15 7.51 60.15
CA LEU A 82 11.94 7.75 58.94
C LEU A 82 13.19 6.86 58.94
N ASN A 83 13.53 6.31 57.77
CA ASN A 83 14.77 5.58 57.58
C ASN A 83 15.92 6.59 57.49
N VAL A 84 16.88 6.48 58.41
CA VAL A 84 18.07 7.33 58.44
C VAL A 84 19.24 6.54 57.91
N ASP A 85 19.82 7.01 56.81
CA ASP A 85 21.01 6.43 56.19
C ASP A 85 22.23 7.36 56.31
N GLU A 86 23.38 6.92 55.78
CA GLU A 86 24.63 7.69 55.81
C GLU A 86 24.50 9.04 55.08
N SER A 87 23.75 9.09 53.97
CA SER A 87 23.43 10.33 53.27
C SER A 87 22.61 11.31 54.10
N SER A 88 21.65 10.81 54.88
CA SER A 88 20.80 11.59 55.80
C SER A 88 21.66 12.27 56.87
N ILE A 89 22.63 11.53 57.42
CA ILE A 89 23.58 12.04 58.41
C ILE A 89 24.51 13.07 57.77
N ASN A 90 25.05 12.77 56.58
CA ASN A 90 25.93 13.69 55.87
C ASN A 90 25.24 15.01 55.53
N TRP A 91 23.97 14.96 55.10
CA TRP A 91 23.17 16.15 54.86
C TRP A 91 22.96 16.98 56.13
N LEU A 92 22.69 16.32 57.26
CA LEU A 92 22.51 16.97 58.55
C LEU A 92 23.80 17.68 59.02
N LEU A 93 24.97 17.09 58.76
CA LEU A 93 26.28 17.70 59.02
C LEU A 93 26.57 18.92 58.13
N HIS A 94 25.91 19.04 56.98
CA HIS A 94 26.04 20.22 56.12
C HIS A 94 24.94 21.26 56.38
N ASN A 95 23.89 20.91 57.13
CA ASN A 95 22.71 21.74 57.34
C ASN A 95 22.41 21.99 58.82
N PHE A 96 23.40 22.41 59.60
CA PHE A 96 23.24 22.65 61.05
C PHE A 96 22.12 23.62 61.44
N HIS A 97 21.64 24.46 60.52
CA HIS A 97 20.54 25.39 60.76
C HIS A 97 19.21 24.68 61.12
N VAL A 98 19.05 23.40 60.74
CA VAL A 98 17.86 22.59 61.08
C VAL A 98 17.95 21.96 62.47
N ILE A 99 19.08 22.14 63.17
CA ILE A 99 19.35 21.59 64.50
C ILE A 99 19.20 22.71 65.54
N ALA A 100 18.23 22.58 66.43
CA ALA A 100 17.98 23.55 67.49
C ALA A 100 18.20 22.92 68.87
N ARG A 101 18.61 23.73 69.86
CA ARG A 101 18.64 23.26 71.25
C ARG A 101 17.22 23.00 71.72
N THR A 102 17.03 21.87 72.39
CA THR A 102 15.72 21.46 72.90
C THR A 102 15.84 20.91 74.30
N ASP A 103 14.72 20.93 75.02
CA ASP A 103 14.67 20.34 76.35
C ASP A 103 14.77 18.80 76.27
N PRO A 104 15.35 18.15 77.29
CA PRO A 104 15.55 16.70 77.30
C PRO A 104 14.25 15.91 77.08
N TYR A 105 13.13 16.46 77.54
CA TYR A 105 11.86 15.75 77.66
C TYR A 105 10.95 15.84 76.42
N ASN A 106 11.15 16.81 75.52
CA ASN A 106 10.11 17.14 74.52
C ASN A 106 10.52 16.90 73.06
N SER A 107 11.82 16.91 72.73
CA SER A 107 12.27 16.77 71.33
C SER A 107 13.78 16.56 71.18
N SER A 108 14.48 16.10 72.23
CA SER A 108 15.92 15.86 72.16
C SER A 108 16.24 14.56 71.42
N ARG A 109 16.98 14.66 70.32
CA ARG A 109 17.32 13.55 69.41
C ARG A 109 18.82 13.35 69.23
N ILE A 110 19.60 14.42 69.37
CA ILE A 110 21.06 14.39 69.31
C ILE A 110 21.63 14.98 70.61
N LYS A 111 22.64 14.32 71.19
CA LYS A 111 23.38 14.83 72.35
C LYS A 111 24.81 15.17 71.94
N ILE A 112 25.14 16.47 71.98
CA ILE A 112 26.49 16.97 71.66
C ILE A 112 27.03 17.70 72.89
N ASN A 113 28.20 17.30 73.40
CA ASN A 113 28.85 17.92 74.56
C ASN A 113 27.92 18.16 75.76
N ASN A 114 27.16 17.12 76.12
CA ASN A 114 26.18 17.12 77.21
C ASN A 114 25.01 18.11 77.08
N ARG A 115 24.76 18.63 75.87
CA ARG A 115 23.59 19.45 75.53
C ARG A 115 22.68 18.70 74.56
N PHE A 116 21.38 18.94 74.69
CA PHE A 116 20.33 18.26 73.95
C PHE A 116 19.87 19.10 72.75
N TYR A 117 19.72 18.45 71.61
CA TYR A 117 19.33 19.09 70.35
C TYR A 117 18.24 18.29 69.65
N GLY A 118 17.28 18.99 69.04
CA GLY A 118 16.24 18.45 68.19
C GLY A 118 16.52 18.74 66.72
N ILE A 119 15.98 17.89 65.84
CA ILE A 119 16.09 17.99 64.39
C ILE A 119 14.71 18.41 63.87
N SER A 120 14.62 19.52 63.12
CA SER A 120 13.35 19.94 62.51
C SER A 120 13.07 19.21 61.21
N GLN A 121 14.09 19.01 60.37
CA GLN A 121 14.01 18.38 59.06
C GLN A 121 15.23 17.50 58.82
N ILE A 122 15.03 16.42 58.05
CA ILE A 122 16.12 15.56 57.58
C ILE A 122 15.88 15.13 56.13
N GLN A 123 16.95 14.96 55.37
CA GLN A 123 16.90 14.28 54.08
C GLN A 123 16.71 12.78 54.34
N SER A 124 15.69 12.17 53.73
CA SER A 124 15.42 10.74 53.77
C SER A 124 15.50 10.19 52.35
N SER A 125 16.06 8.98 52.21
CA SER A 125 16.01 8.22 50.96
C SER A 125 14.77 7.32 50.94
N ASP A 126 13.89 7.53 49.98
CA ASP A 126 12.80 6.60 49.67
C ASP A 126 13.16 5.80 48.42
N LEU A 127 12.91 4.49 48.43
CA LEU A 127 13.09 3.66 47.25
C LEU A 127 11.87 3.78 46.34
N ILE A 128 12.03 4.41 45.18
CA ILE A 128 10.99 4.57 44.16
C ILE A 128 11.32 3.73 42.93
N THR A 129 10.29 3.14 42.32
CA THR A 129 10.42 2.44 41.03
C THR A 129 10.41 3.44 39.89
N SER A 130 11.50 3.51 39.13
CA SER A 130 11.65 4.32 37.92
C SER A 130 11.54 3.46 36.66
N THR A 131 10.81 3.94 35.66
CA THR A 131 10.77 3.38 34.30
C THR A 131 11.90 3.88 33.42
N ASP A 132 12.78 4.76 33.92
CA ASP A 132 13.92 5.29 33.18
C ASP A 132 15.07 4.26 33.11
N ILE A 133 14.85 3.24 32.28
CA ILE A 133 15.79 2.15 32.02
C ILE A 133 16.21 2.17 30.55
N TYR A 134 17.33 1.50 30.27
CA TYR A 134 17.88 1.40 28.92
C TYR A 134 16.85 0.93 27.88
N GLU A 135 16.11 -0.14 28.16
CA GLU A 135 15.15 -0.70 27.20
C GLU A 135 14.04 0.30 26.84
N ASN A 136 13.48 0.99 27.84
CA ASN A 136 12.45 2.00 27.62
C ASN A 136 13.02 3.20 26.85
N GLN A 137 14.23 3.66 27.19
CA GLN A 137 14.90 4.74 26.46
C GLN A 137 15.13 4.40 24.98
N ILE A 138 15.44 3.14 24.67
CA ILE A 138 15.61 2.62 23.30
C ILE A 138 14.27 2.52 22.57
N ILE A 139 13.18 2.09 23.24
CA ILE A 139 11.83 2.07 22.64
C ILE A 139 11.42 3.49 22.21
N HIS A 140 11.61 4.48 23.10
CA HIS A 140 11.34 5.88 22.79
C HIS A 140 12.23 6.42 21.66
N GLY A 141 13.53 6.09 21.69
CA GLY A 141 14.46 6.47 20.64
C GLY A 141 14.12 5.88 19.28
N TYR A 142 13.69 4.61 19.24
CA TYR A 142 13.19 3.97 18.02
C TYR A 142 12.00 4.73 17.41
N LEU A 143 10.98 5.06 18.21
CA LEU A 143 9.81 5.78 17.71
C LEU A 143 10.18 7.19 17.21
N GLN A 144 11.08 7.88 17.92
CA GLN A 144 11.55 9.19 17.49
C GLN A 144 12.35 9.12 16.18
N ASP A 145 13.19 8.11 16.03
CA ASP A 145 13.97 7.89 14.81
C ASP A 145 13.10 7.56 13.59
N VAL A 146 12.06 6.74 13.80
CA VAL A 146 11.04 6.48 12.76
C VAL A 146 10.32 7.77 12.38
N LYS A 147 9.94 8.59 13.36
CA LYS A 147 9.27 9.88 13.10
C LYS A 147 10.15 10.80 12.27
N GLU A 148 11.41 10.97 12.64
CA GLU A 148 12.37 11.79 11.90
C GLU A 148 12.53 11.30 10.45
N TYR A 149 12.62 9.98 10.27
CA TYR A 149 12.68 9.36 8.95
C TYR A 149 11.43 9.66 8.09
N LEU A 150 10.22 9.55 8.65
CA LEU A 150 8.98 9.85 7.94
C LEU A 150 8.88 11.33 7.57
N ILE A 151 9.31 12.25 8.44
CA ILE A 151 9.38 13.69 8.16
C ILE A 151 10.35 13.96 7.00
N ASN A 152 11.52 13.32 6.98
CA ASN A 152 12.48 13.45 5.89
C ASN A 152 11.91 12.95 4.55
N ILE A 153 11.14 11.85 4.57
CA ILE A 153 10.40 11.39 3.39
C ILE A 153 9.35 12.42 2.96
N LEU A 154 8.56 12.98 3.87
CA LEU A 154 7.55 13.99 3.55
C LEU A 154 8.16 15.25 2.91
N ALA A 155 9.30 15.71 3.42
CA ALA A 155 10.02 16.84 2.86
C ALA A 155 10.46 16.54 1.41
N ASN A 156 11.05 15.37 1.18
CA ASN A 156 11.42 14.92 -0.17
C ASN A 156 10.21 14.82 -1.10
N ILE A 157 9.10 14.25 -0.63
CA ILE A 157 7.86 14.16 -1.42
C ILE A 157 7.34 15.55 -1.81
N THR A 158 7.27 16.47 -0.85
CA THR A 158 6.68 17.80 -1.05
C THR A 158 7.51 18.63 -2.04
N ASN A 159 8.83 18.50 -2.01
CA ASN A 159 9.73 19.16 -2.96
C ASN A 159 9.57 18.67 -4.41
N ASN A 160 9.05 17.46 -4.61
CA ASN A 160 8.85 16.88 -5.95
C ASN A 160 7.43 17.04 -6.51
N ILE A 161 6.46 17.49 -5.71
CA ILE A 161 5.11 17.74 -6.19
C ILE A 161 5.11 19.05 -6.96
N VAL A 162 4.88 18.99 -8.27
CA VAL A 162 4.67 20.19 -9.10
C VAL A 162 3.31 20.78 -8.74
N SER A 163 3.24 22.09 -8.49
CA SER A 163 1.99 22.76 -8.14
C SER A 163 1.01 22.75 -9.32
N ASP A 164 -0.26 22.48 -9.04
CA ASP A 164 -1.36 22.40 -10.03
C ASP A 164 -1.65 23.73 -10.78
N ASN A 165 -0.91 24.80 -10.47
CA ASN A 165 -1.12 26.13 -11.07
C ASN A 165 -0.52 26.27 -12.47
N ASP A 166 0.32 25.33 -12.91
CA ASP A 166 0.91 25.36 -14.25
C ASP A 166 -0.04 24.72 -15.28
N PHE A 167 -0.75 25.57 -16.03
CA PHE A 167 -1.42 25.16 -17.26
C PHE A 167 -0.39 24.59 -18.24
N GLY A 168 -0.33 23.25 -18.39
CA GLY A 168 0.55 22.61 -19.36
C GLY A 168 1.17 21.27 -18.96
N LEU A 169 0.84 20.71 -17.79
CA LEU A 169 1.44 19.45 -17.32
C LEU A 169 1.32 18.30 -18.34
N THR A 170 2.46 17.71 -18.66
CA THR A 170 2.60 16.49 -19.44
C THR A 170 1.98 15.29 -18.71
N LEU A 171 1.66 14.22 -19.45
CA LEU A 171 1.18 12.96 -18.87
C LEU A 171 2.10 12.47 -17.75
N ARG A 172 3.42 12.60 -17.94
CA ARG A 172 4.45 12.19 -16.99
C ARG A 172 4.41 13.02 -15.71
N GLU A 173 4.16 14.32 -15.77
CA GLU A 173 4.07 15.17 -14.58
C GLU A 173 2.80 14.88 -13.77
N ILE A 174 1.65 14.68 -14.43
CA ILE A 174 0.40 14.28 -13.77
C ILE A 174 0.58 12.93 -13.06
N GLN A 175 1.23 12.00 -13.75
CA GLN A 175 1.65 10.70 -13.23
C GLN A 175 2.46 10.88 -11.93
N ILE A 176 3.57 11.62 -12.00
CA ILE A 176 4.49 11.86 -10.88
C ILE A 176 3.75 12.48 -9.68
N ASN A 177 2.94 13.51 -9.92
CA ASN A 177 2.18 14.19 -8.87
C ASN A 177 1.23 13.22 -8.15
N LYS A 178 0.48 12.38 -8.89
CA LYS A 178 -0.45 11.42 -8.28
C LYS A 178 0.26 10.34 -7.46
N TYR A 179 1.43 9.89 -7.91
CA TYR A 179 2.29 8.99 -7.14
C TYR A 179 2.69 9.59 -5.80
N PHE A 180 3.24 10.81 -5.83
CA PHE A 180 3.70 11.52 -4.64
C PHE A 180 2.55 11.87 -3.71
N LEU A 181 1.36 12.22 -4.22
CA LEU A 181 0.16 12.44 -3.40
C LEU A 181 -0.26 11.17 -2.65
N ARG A 182 -0.24 9.99 -3.32
CA ARG A 182 -0.55 8.73 -2.63
C ARG A 182 0.49 8.38 -1.57
N LEU A 183 1.78 8.53 -1.87
CA LEU A 183 2.84 8.34 -0.88
C LEU A 183 2.67 9.27 0.31
N LYS A 184 2.37 10.56 0.05
CA LYS A 184 2.12 11.57 1.08
C LYS A 184 1.02 11.12 2.04
N THR A 185 -0.11 10.62 1.53
CA THR A 185 -1.20 10.08 2.39
C THR A 185 -0.74 8.93 3.27
N ILE A 186 0.01 7.96 2.72
CA ILE A 186 0.51 6.82 3.51
C ILE A 186 1.46 7.28 4.60
N VAL A 187 2.39 8.18 4.27
CA VAL A 187 3.39 8.67 5.21
C VAL A 187 2.75 9.52 6.31
N TYR A 188 1.71 10.31 6.00
CA TYR A 188 0.92 11.00 7.03
C TYR A 188 0.26 10.03 8.01
N ASN A 189 -0.47 9.03 7.50
CA ASN A 189 -1.13 8.04 8.37
C ASN A 189 -0.13 7.31 9.29
N LEU A 190 1.08 7.02 8.77
CA LEU A 190 2.16 6.43 9.57
C LEU A 190 2.69 7.41 10.62
N THR A 191 2.83 8.68 10.26
CA THR A 191 3.31 9.72 11.19
C THR A 191 2.32 9.88 12.34
N ASP A 192 1.01 9.93 12.05
CA ASP A 192 -0.04 9.99 13.07
C ASP A 192 -0.01 8.78 14.02
N LEU A 193 0.21 7.58 13.47
CA LEU A 193 0.33 6.36 14.27
C LEU A 193 1.57 6.37 15.17
N VAL A 194 2.70 6.87 14.68
CA VAL A 194 3.92 7.03 15.50
C VAL A 194 3.70 8.07 16.60
N ASP A 195 3.02 9.19 16.30
CA ASP A 195 2.69 10.22 17.29
C ASP A 195 1.77 9.67 18.40
N GLU A 196 0.79 8.85 18.04
CA GLU A 196 -0.05 8.14 19.00
C GLU A 196 0.79 7.20 19.90
N LEU A 197 1.70 6.42 19.31
CA LEU A 197 2.59 5.53 20.05
C LEU A 197 3.50 6.29 21.01
N ILE A 198 4.13 7.38 20.57
CA ILE A 198 4.98 8.24 21.41
C ILE A 198 4.16 8.78 22.58
N TYR A 199 2.96 9.31 22.31
CA TYR A 199 2.08 9.83 23.36
C TYR A 199 1.72 8.77 24.41
N LYS A 200 1.38 7.56 23.97
CA LYS A 200 1.06 6.45 24.88
C LYS A 200 2.30 5.99 25.66
N CYS A 201 3.45 5.84 25.01
CA CYS A 201 4.68 5.44 25.70
C CYS A 201 5.11 6.46 26.75
N ASN A 202 4.95 7.77 26.48
CA ASN A 202 5.25 8.83 27.45
C ASN A 202 4.38 8.75 28.71
N LYS A 203 3.16 8.23 28.60
CA LYS A 203 2.27 8.01 29.74
C LYS A 203 2.56 6.72 30.50
N ILE A 204 2.91 5.65 29.77
CA ILE A 204 3.01 4.30 30.33
C ILE A 204 4.41 4.02 30.89
N ILE A 205 5.44 4.37 30.14
CA ILE A 205 6.85 4.15 30.46
C ILE A 205 7.63 5.47 30.28
N PRO A 206 7.41 6.48 31.15
CA PRO A 206 8.13 7.74 31.05
C PRO A 206 9.64 7.53 31.22
N VAL A 207 10.43 8.21 30.39
CA VAL A 207 11.90 8.16 30.42
C VAL A 207 12.46 9.57 30.42
N SER A 208 13.65 9.74 30.97
CA SER A 208 14.32 11.04 31.06
C SER A 208 14.84 11.52 29.71
N SER A 209 15.36 10.59 28.89
CA SER A 209 15.82 10.91 27.53
C SER A 209 15.76 9.69 26.60
N PRO A 210 15.22 9.84 25.38
CA PRO A 210 15.26 8.80 24.36
C PRO A 210 16.69 8.55 23.87
N LYS A 211 17.02 7.28 23.59
CA LYS A 211 18.33 6.87 23.03
C LYS A 211 18.16 6.30 21.63
N ILE A 212 18.68 7.00 20.63
CA ILE A 212 18.64 6.57 19.22
C ILE A 212 19.92 5.78 18.91
N GLU A 213 19.90 4.50 19.23
CA GLU A 213 21.03 3.60 18.93
C GLU A 213 20.55 2.18 18.69
N TRP A 214 21.42 1.39 18.07
CA TRP A 214 21.23 -0.05 17.98
C TRP A 214 21.23 -0.65 19.40
N PRO A 215 20.29 -1.54 19.77
CA PRO A 215 20.27 -2.15 21.10
C PRO A 215 21.58 -2.90 21.38
N SER A 216 22.46 -2.32 22.20
CA SER A 216 23.76 -2.90 22.55
C SER A 216 23.62 -3.95 23.67
N ILE A 217 22.59 -3.82 24.50
CA ILE A 217 22.25 -4.71 25.60
C ILE A 217 20.88 -5.33 25.33
N PHE A 218 20.85 -6.54 24.79
CA PHE A 218 19.61 -7.22 24.43
C PHE A 218 19.02 -8.07 25.57
N TYR A 219 19.81 -8.44 26.58
CA TYR A 219 19.35 -9.24 27.73
C TYR A 219 18.16 -8.61 28.47
N GLY A 220 18.08 -7.28 28.51
CA GLY A 220 16.95 -6.59 29.10
C GLY A 220 15.65 -6.79 28.33
N PHE A 221 15.72 -6.89 27.00
CA PHE A 221 14.57 -7.21 26.16
C PHE A 221 14.15 -8.67 26.27
N GLU A 222 15.09 -9.62 26.43
CA GLU A 222 14.79 -11.06 26.58
C GLU A 222 14.07 -11.42 27.88
N SER A 223 14.12 -10.54 28.88
CA SER A 223 13.53 -10.78 30.20
C SER A 223 12.01 -10.97 30.20
N LYS A 224 11.31 -10.36 29.24
CA LYS A 224 9.85 -10.35 29.13
C LYS A 224 9.46 -10.48 27.67
N ASP A 225 8.46 -11.31 27.39
CA ASP A 225 8.07 -11.63 26.01
C ASP A 225 7.66 -10.38 25.19
N HIS A 226 6.86 -9.48 25.77
CA HIS A 226 6.46 -8.24 25.08
C HIS A 226 7.63 -7.30 24.79
N TYR A 227 8.63 -7.22 25.69
CA TYR A 227 9.84 -6.46 25.41
C TYR A 227 10.66 -7.12 24.31
N TYR A 228 10.81 -8.44 24.34
CA TYR A 228 11.53 -9.18 23.30
C TYR A 228 10.91 -8.95 21.92
N GLN A 229 9.59 -9.07 21.81
CA GLN A 229 8.87 -8.85 20.55
C GLN A 229 9.04 -7.42 20.02
N ILE A 230 9.04 -6.41 20.91
CA ILE A 230 9.33 -5.02 20.56
C ILE A 230 10.80 -4.88 20.10
N GLY A 231 11.74 -5.48 20.84
CA GLY A 231 13.16 -5.49 20.50
C GLY A 231 13.43 -6.06 19.09
N VAL A 232 12.71 -7.12 18.70
CA VAL A 232 12.76 -7.66 17.34
C VAL A 232 12.29 -6.63 16.30
N GLN A 233 11.24 -5.85 16.58
CA GLN A 233 10.80 -4.78 15.66
C GLN A 233 11.87 -3.68 15.55
N ILE A 234 12.49 -3.30 16.66
CA ILE A 234 13.56 -2.28 16.70
C ILE A 234 14.78 -2.73 15.89
N ILE A 235 15.24 -3.97 16.07
CA ILE A 235 16.33 -4.54 15.27
C ILE A 235 15.98 -4.52 13.78
N SER A 236 14.79 -4.99 13.43
CA SER A 236 14.35 -5.03 12.03
C SER A 236 14.29 -3.64 11.38
N TRP A 237 14.02 -2.59 12.16
CA TRP A 237 14.06 -1.21 11.71
C TRP A 237 15.49 -0.77 11.41
N PHE A 238 16.41 -0.92 12.36
CA PHE A 238 17.78 -0.45 12.17
C PHE A 238 18.51 -1.22 11.05
N ASP A 239 18.20 -2.49 10.84
CA ASP A 239 18.72 -3.29 9.71
C ASP A 239 18.34 -2.67 8.36
N ARG A 240 17.13 -2.10 8.27
CA ARG A 240 16.52 -1.67 7.00
C ARG A 240 16.48 -0.14 6.84
N LYS A 241 16.81 0.63 7.88
CA LYS A 241 16.80 2.11 7.91
C LYS A 241 17.63 2.76 6.80
N ASN A 242 18.66 2.09 6.31
CA ASN A 242 19.52 2.56 5.21
C ASN A 242 18.82 2.63 3.83
N PHE A 243 17.51 2.41 3.80
CA PHE A 243 16.69 2.67 2.64
C PHE A 243 16.77 4.16 2.25
N LYS A 244 17.28 4.43 1.03
CA LYS A 244 17.33 5.78 0.48
C LYS A 244 16.20 5.96 -0.53
N PHE A 245 15.35 6.94 -0.23
CA PHE A 245 14.38 7.45 -1.19
C PHE A 245 15.13 8.30 -2.23
N ASP A 246 15.36 7.75 -3.43
CA ASP A 246 15.98 8.46 -4.55
C ASP A 246 14.89 8.92 -5.52
N ASN A 247 14.93 10.21 -5.90
CA ASN A 247 14.02 10.84 -6.86
C ASN A 247 14.29 10.38 -8.30
N HIS A 248 15.42 9.70 -8.56
CA HIS A 248 15.64 8.95 -9.80
C HIS A 248 14.77 7.68 -9.84
N PHE A 249 13.48 7.83 -9.54
CA PHE A 249 12.48 6.84 -9.89
C PHE A 249 12.59 6.61 -11.39
N LEU A 250 12.98 5.40 -11.75
CA LEU A 250 12.64 4.86 -13.05
C LEU A 250 11.12 4.70 -13.03
N PHE A 251 10.40 5.76 -13.38
CA PHE A 251 9.02 5.63 -13.81
C PHE A 251 9.05 4.85 -15.13
N SER A 252 9.25 3.53 -15.05
CA SER A 252 9.17 2.59 -16.17
C SER A 252 7.72 2.22 -16.51
N GLY A 253 6.75 2.75 -15.74
CA GLY A 253 5.32 2.56 -15.94
C GLY A 253 4.77 3.24 -17.19
N VAL A 254 3.53 2.86 -17.51
CA VAL A 254 2.66 3.30 -18.62
C VAL A 254 3.22 4.49 -19.41
N ARG A 255 3.92 4.18 -20.50
CA ARG A 255 4.65 5.14 -21.34
C ARG A 255 3.76 5.98 -22.25
N THR A 256 2.56 5.48 -22.57
CA THR A 256 1.66 6.08 -23.54
C THR A 256 0.24 6.20 -22.99
N LEU A 257 -0.50 7.15 -23.54
CA LEU A 257 -1.91 7.37 -23.22
C LEU A 257 -2.78 6.15 -23.57
N ASP A 258 -2.47 5.48 -24.67
CA ASP A 258 -3.15 4.27 -25.11
C ASP A 258 -3.00 3.15 -24.08
N LYS A 259 -1.78 2.93 -23.58
CA LYS A 259 -1.52 1.92 -22.56
C LYS A 259 -2.20 2.24 -21.21
N LEU A 260 -2.32 3.52 -20.88
CA LEU A 260 -3.06 3.95 -19.69
C LEU A 260 -4.54 3.61 -19.83
N TYR A 261 -5.08 3.89 -21.02
CA TYR A 261 -6.47 3.62 -21.32
C TYR A 261 -6.78 2.13 -21.37
N GLU A 262 -5.89 1.31 -21.94
CA GLU A 262 -5.98 -0.15 -21.86
C GLU A 262 -6.03 -0.63 -20.41
N LEU A 263 -5.12 -0.16 -19.54
CA LEU A 263 -5.12 -0.56 -18.13
C LEU A 263 -6.42 -0.10 -17.42
N PHE A 264 -6.92 1.09 -17.76
CA PHE A 264 -8.21 1.56 -17.27
C PHE A 264 -9.35 0.62 -17.72
N CYS A 265 -9.37 0.21 -18.98
CA CYS A 265 -10.32 -0.76 -19.52
C CYS A 265 -10.22 -2.13 -18.83
N LEU A 266 -9.01 -2.63 -18.56
CA LEU A 266 -8.80 -3.89 -17.82
C LEU A 266 -9.61 -3.92 -16.53
N TYR A 267 -9.41 -2.93 -15.66
CA TYR A 267 -10.08 -2.88 -14.37
C TYR A 267 -11.58 -2.56 -14.49
N LYS A 268 -12.01 -1.89 -15.57
CA LYS A 268 -13.44 -1.74 -15.87
C LYS A 268 -14.09 -3.06 -16.27
N ILE A 269 -13.41 -3.91 -17.03
CA ILE A 269 -13.87 -5.25 -17.38
C ILE A 269 -13.92 -6.13 -16.12
N ILE A 270 -12.88 -6.10 -15.29
CA ILE A 270 -12.84 -6.84 -14.01
C ILE A 270 -14.03 -6.45 -13.14
N ASN A 271 -14.26 -5.14 -12.94
CA ASN A 271 -15.40 -4.67 -12.15
C ASN A 271 -16.73 -5.11 -12.76
N ALA A 272 -16.89 -5.07 -14.09
CA ALA A 272 -18.08 -5.56 -14.77
C ALA A 272 -18.34 -7.06 -14.53
N ILE A 273 -17.28 -7.88 -14.49
CA ILE A 273 -17.39 -9.31 -14.18
C ILE A 273 -17.80 -9.52 -12.71
N VAL A 274 -17.19 -8.78 -11.78
CA VAL A 274 -17.52 -8.85 -10.35
C VAL A 274 -18.96 -8.37 -10.09
N ASP A 275 -19.40 -7.31 -10.75
CA ASP A 275 -20.77 -6.76 -10.65
C ASP A 275 -21.83 -7.77 -11.12
N LEU A 276 -21.48 -8.74 -11.99
CA LEU A 276 -22.34 -9.86 -12.40
C LEU A 276 -22.39 -11.01 -11.39
N GLY A 277 -21.75 -10.84 -10.23
CA GLY A 277 -21.72 -11.81 -9.13
C GLY A 277 -20.68 -12.91 -9.31
N TYR A 278 -19.64 -12.67 -10.10
CA TYR A 278 -18.48 -13.56 -10.14
C TYR A 278 -17.48 -13.22 -9.04
N GLU A 279 -16.92 -14.25 -8.44
CA GLU A 279 -15.84 -14.13 -7.47
C GLU A 279 -14.48 -14.25 -8.19
N TYR A 280 -13.57 -13.34 -7.84
CA TYR A 280 -12.20 -13.37 -8.31
C TYR A 280 -11.46 -14.56 -7.68
N ASN A 281 -10.93 -15.45 -8.52
CA ASN A 281 -10.28 -16.68 -8.07
C ASN A 281 -8.75 -16.55 -8.07
N GLU A 282 -8.15 -16.26 -9.23
CA GLU A 282 -6.69 -16.22 -9.36
C GLU A 282 -6.21 -15.28 -10.49
N PHE A 283 -4.97 -14.83 -10.36
CA PHE A 283 -4.19 -14.21 -11.43
C PHE A 283 -2.95 -15.03 -11.71
N ALA A 284 -2.77 -15.43 -12.97
CA ALA A 284 -1.59 -16.10 -13.46
C ALA A 284 -0.83 -15.17 -14.41
N PRO A 285 0.36 -14.66 -14.03
CA PRO A 285 1.12 -13.74 -14.86
C PRO A 285 1.61 -14.39 -16.15
N SER A 286 1.69 -13.61 -17.22
CA SER A 286 2.27 -14.05 -18.48
C SER A 286 3.80 -14.16 -18.34
N ASN A 287 4.31 -15.38 -18.18
CA ASN A 287 5.75 -15.63 -18.08
C ASN A 287 6.43 -15.47 -19.46
N PHE A 288 6.72 -14.24 -19.87
CA PHE A 288 7.62 -13.99 -21.01
C PHE A 288 9.08 -13.97 -20.55
N LYS A 289 9.72 -15.15 -20.51
CA LYS A 289 11.19 -15.24 -20.49
C LYS A 289 11.70 -15.09 -21.92
N ILE A 290 12.22 -13.92 -22.28
CA ILE A 290 13.04 -13.79 -23.49
C ILE A 290 14.51 -14.00 -23.05
N ASN A 291 15.15 -15.07 -23.53
CA ASN A 291 16.56 -15.37 -23.26
C ASN A 291 16.96 -15.38 -21.77
N ASN A 292 16.15 -15.99 -20.89
CA ASN A 292 16.39 -16.07 -19.44
C ASN A 292 16.57 -14.71 -18.71
N LYS A 293 16.24 -13.59 -19.37
CA LYS A 293 16.11 -12.28 -18.75
C LYS A 293 14.63 -11.95 -18.63
N TRP A 294 14.23 -11.44 -17.47
CA TRP A 294 12.93 -10.82 -17.29
C TRP A 294 12.91 -9.59 -18.19
N ASP A 295 11.89 -9.48 -19.05
CA ASP A 295 11.71 -8.28 -19.85
C ASP A 295 10.98 -7.25 -18.97
N ASP A 296 11.66 -6.15 -18.64
CA ASP A 296 11.11 -5.02 -17.88
C ASP A 296 9.90 -4.36 -18.60
N ARG A 297 9.61 -4.74 -19.85
CA ARG A 297 8.43 -4.31 -20.61
C ARG A 297 7.16 -5.10 -20.27
N VAL A 298 7.25 -6.23 -19.59
CA VAL A 298 6.06 -6.98 -19.16
C VAL A 298 5.33 -6.14 -18.13
N THR A 299 4.14 -5.66 -18.48
CA THR A 299 3.29 -5.01 -17.49
C THR A 299 3.01 -6.04 -16.40
N ALA A 300 3.19 -5.68 -15.12
CA ALA A 300 2.92 -6.57 -13.99
C ALA A 300 1.47 -7.11 -13.95
N HIS A 301 0.62 -6.61 -14.85
CA HIS A 301 -0.80 -6.93 -15.01
C HIS A 301 -1.06 -7.87 -16.21
N ALA A 302 -0.08 -8.07 -17.11
CA ALA A 302 -0.25 -8.96 -18.27
C ALA A 302 -0.34 -10.42 -17.82
N GLY A 303 -1.42 -11.10 -18.21
CA GLY A 303 -1.66 -12.47 -17.78
C GLY A 303 -3.12 -12.86 -17.85
N ARG A 304 -3.47 -13.86 -17.06
CA ARG A 304 -4.78 -14.49 -17.02
C ARG A 304 -5.45 -14.22 -15.68
N TYR A 305 -6.63 -13.62 -15.71
CA TYR A 305 -7.51 -13.40 -14.58
C TYR A 305 -8.67 -14.37 -14.65
N SER A 306 -8.85 -15.19 -13.61
CA SER A 306 -9.90 -16.22 -13.58
C SER A 306 -10.96 -15.89 -12.55
N PHE A 307 -12.21 -16.05 -12.95
CA PHE A 307 -13.41 -15.73 -12.20
C PHE A 307 -14.36 -16.91 -12.21
N LYS A 308 -15.01 -17.17 -11.07
CA LYS A 308 -15.99 -18.25 -10.92
C LYS A 308 -17.27 -17.72 -10.30
N LYS A 309 -18.39 -18.28 -10.72
CA LYS A 309 -19.70 -18.01 -10.13
C LYS A 309 -20.21 -19.28 -9.44
N LEU A 310 -21.05 -19.12 -8.43
CA LEU A 310 -21.60 -20.23 -7.63
C LEU A 310 -22.38 -21.24 -8.48
N ASP A 311 -22.94 -20.81 -9.60
CA ASP A 311 -23.66 -21.65 -10.57
C ASP A 311 -22.74 -22.54 -11.42
N GLY A 312 -21.42 -22.45 -11.25
CA GLY A 312 -20.42 -23.20 -12.00
C GLY A 312 -20.00 -22.54 -13.32
N CYS A 313 -20.54 -21.37 -13.67
CA CYS A 313 -20.03 -20.58 -14.79
C CYS A 313 -18.64 -20.04 -14.44
N SER A 314 -17.76 -20.00 -15.44
CA SER A 314 -16.42 -19.42 -15.29
C SER A 314 -16.12 -18.47 -16.43
N ILE A 315 -15.48 -17.36 -16.06
CA ILE A 315 -14.98 -16.36 -16.99
C ILE A 315 -13.47 -16.27 -16.81
N THR A 316 -12.73 -16.30 -17.91
CA THR A 316 -11.30 -16.07 -17.91
C THR A 316 -10.98 -14.87 -18.79
N LEU A 317 -10.40 -13.83 -18.21
CA LEU A 317 -9.95 -12.63 -18.90
C LEU A 317 -8.44 -12.72 -19.12
N ASN A 318 -8.02 -12.84 -20.37
CA ASN A 318 -6.61 -12.79 -20.74
C ASN A 318 -6.27 -11.37 -21.20
N TYR A 319 -5.29 -10.71 -20.57
CA TYR A 319 -4.82 -9.36 -20.89
C TYR A 319 -3.37 -9.40 -21.37
N GLU A 320 -3.10 -8.84 -22.56
CA GLU A 320 -1.80 -8.95 -23.25
C GLU A 320 -1.27 -10.40 -23.29
N TYR A 321 -2.18 -11.36 -23.33
CA TYR A 321 -1.87 -12.77 -23.27
C TYR A 321 -2.81 -13.52 -24.20
N VAL A 322 -2.24 -14.33 -25.08
CA VAL A 322 -3.00 -15.25 -25.92
C VAL A 322 -2.83 -16.67 -25.38
N PRO A 323 -3.92 -17.38 -25.04
CA PRO A 323 -3.86 -18.78 -24.66
C PRO A 323 -3.14 -19.64 -25.71
N LYS A 324 -2.33 -20.61 -25.27
CA LYS A 324 -1.47 -21.44 -26.15
C LYS A 324 -2.21 -22.20 -27.25
N TYR A 325 -3.49 -22.48 -27.07
CA TYR A 325 -4.31 -23.18 -28.06
C TYR A 325 -4.81 -22.26 -29.19
N LEU A 326 -4.57 -20.95 -29.08
CA LEU A 326 -4.85 -19.98 -30.14
C LEU A 326 -3.56 -19.59 -30.86
N PHE A 327 -3.62 -19.55 -32.18
CA PHE A 327 -2.48 -19.22 -33.03
C PHE A 327 -2.89 -18.25 -34.15
N THR A 328 -1.92 -17.53 -34.72
CA THR A 328 -2.14 -16.72 -35.92
C THR A 328 -2.23 -17.63 -37.14
N SER A 329 -3.38 -17.63 -37.82
CA SER A 329 -3.59 -18.37 -39.07
C SER A 329 -3.39 -17.53 -40.32
N SER A 330 -3.44 -16.20 -40.19
CA SER A 330 -3.28 -15.31 -41.34
C SER A 330 -1.83 -15.22 -41.81
N SER A 331 -1.61 -15.42 -43.11
CA SER A 331 -0.31 -15.23 -43.76
C SER A 331 0.15 -13.77 -43.82
N LEU A 332 -0.75 -12.82 -43.57
CA LEU A 332 -0.46 -11.38 -43.60
C LEU A 332 0.35 -10.92 -42.40
N TYR A 333 0.30 -11.66 -41.28
CA TYR A 333 0.93 -11.27 -40.02
C TYR A 333 2.04 -12.25 -39.66
N LYS A 334 3.23 -11.71 -39.37
CA LYS A 334 4.36 -12.50 -38.87
C LYS A 334 4.30 -12.55 -37.34
N GLY A 335 4.19 -13.74 -36.78
CA GLY A 335 4.16 -13.97 -35.33
C GLY A 335 2.75 -14.03 -34.73
N GLN A 336 2.70 -14.16 -33.41
CA GLN A 336 1.43 -14.28 -32.68
C GLN A 336 0.69 -12.93 -32.62
N LEU A 337 -0.55 -12.91 -33.10
CA LEU A 337 -1.46 -11.77 -32.94
C LEU A 337 -1.88 -11.67 -31.48
N LEU A 338 -1.78 -10.46 -30.93
CA LEU A 338 -2.03 -10.17 -29.52
C LEU A 338 -3.09 -9.07 -29.42
N PRO A 339 -4.38 -9.43 -29.28
CA PRO A 339 -5.40 -8.48 -28.86
C PRO A 339 -5.14 -7.99 -27.44
N ASP A 340 -5.69 -6.83 -27.08
CA ASP A 340 -5.57 -6.30 -25.72
C ASP A 340 -6.25 -7.25 -24.70
N PHE A 341 -7.47 -7.69 -25.00
CA PHE A 341 -8.24 -8.58 -24.14
C PHE A 341 -8.88 -9.74 -24.91
N ILE A 342 -8.81 -10.93 -24.32
CA ILE A 342 -9.59 -12.10 -24.76
C ILE A 342 -10.38 -12.61 -23.56
N LEU A 343 -11.70 -12.51 -23.65
CA LEU A 343 -12.64 -13.03 -22.67
C LEU A 343 -13.08 -14.43 -23.08
N GLU A 344 -12.78 -15.43 -22.25
CA GLU A 344 -13.29 -16.79 -22.38
C GLU A 344 -14.48 -16.97 -21.44
N ILE A 345 -15.63 -17.36 -21.98
CA ILE A 345 -16.84 -17.66 -21.22
C ILE A 345 -17.13 -19.15 -21.34
N ARG A 346 -17.27 -19.81 -20.19
CA ARG A 346 -17.53 -21.25 -20.10
C ARG A 346 -18.71 -21.51 -19.16
N LYS A 347 -19.71 -22.21 -19.68
CA LYS A 347 -20.83 -22.73 -18.89
C LYS A 347 -20.50 -24.08 -18.27
N PRO A 348 -21.10 -24.40 -17.11
CA PRO A 348 -20.95 -25.71 -16.50
C PRO A 348 -21.45 -26.81 -17.44
N GLY A 349 -20.67 -27.87 -17.58
CA GLY A 349 -21.02 -29.04 -18.39
C GLY A 349 -20.91 -28.87 -19.91
N VAL A 350 -20.60 -27.67 -20.40
CA VAL A 350 -20.42 -27.39 -21.84
C VAL A 350 -18.92 -27.42 -22.18
N LYS A 351 -18.55 -28.17 -23.22
CA LYS A 351 -17.16 -28.27 -23.70
C LYS A 351 -16.74 -27.06 -24.54
N ASP A 352 -17.71 -26.33 -25.07
CA ASP A 352 -17.48 -25.18 -25.92
C ASP A 352 -16.94 -23.98 -25.13
N ILE A 353 -15.98 -23.29 -25.74
CA ILE A 353 -15.34 -22.11 -25.19
C ILE A 353 -15.76 -20.94 -26.07
N ASN A 354 -16.50 -20.01 -25.48
CA ASN A 354 -16.97 -18.83 -26.20
C ASN A 354 -15.99 -17.69 -25.98
N LEU A 355 -15.40 -17.21 -27.07
CA LEU A 355 -14.40 -16.14 -27.05
C LEU A 355 -15.01 -14.81 -27.48
N VAL A 356 -14.75 -13.77 -26.69
CA VAL A 356 -15.03 -12.39 -27.06
C VAL A 356 -13.72 -11.61 -27.01
N ILE A 357 -13.36 -10.99 -28.12
CA ILE A 357 -12.15 -10.16 -28.23
C ILE A 357 -12.55 -8.72 -27.92
N LEU A 358 -11.82 -8.08 -27.02
CA LEU A 358 -11.96 -6.65 -26.77
C LEU A 358 -10.61 -5.97 -27.06
N ASP A 359 -10.66 -4.78 -27.66
CA ASP A 359 -9.47 -4.01 -28.01
C ASP A 359 -9.72 -2.55 -27.64
N ALA A 360 -8.85 -1.95 -26.84
CA ALA A 360 -9.03 -0.59 -26.33
C ALA A 360 -8.39 0.43 -27.26
N LYS A 361 -9.18 1.44 -27.64
CA LYS A 361 -8.76 2.55 -28.49
C LYS A 361 -9.08 3.87 -27.82
N TYR A 362 -8.04 4.61 -27.43
CA TYR A 362 -8.19 5.99 -26.96
C TYR A 362 -8.37 6.95 -28.15
N LYS A 363 -9.47 6.78 -28.88
CA LYS A 363 -9.83 7.58 -30.07
C LYS A 363 -11.34 7.89 -30.06
N PRO A 364 -11.78 8.95 -30.73
CA PRO A 364 -13.21 9.19 -30.96
C PRO A 364 -13.86 8.08 -31.75
N PHE A 365 -15.16 7.85 -31.52
CA PHE A 365 -15.94 6.80 -32.20
C PHE A 365 -15.85 6.88 -33.74
N SER A 366 -15.91 8.10 -34.30
CA SER A 366 -15.85 8.34 -35.74
C SER A 366 -14.57 7.82 -36.39
N ASN A 367 -13.43 7.97 -35.72
CA ASN A 367 -12.14 7.45 -36.19
C ASN A 367 -12.09 5.93 -36.10
N ILE A 368 -12.59 5.37 -35.00
CA ILE A 368 -12.63 3.92 -34.79
C ILE A 368 -13.47 3.25 -35.87
N LYS A 369 -14.66 3.78 -36.15
CA LYS A 369 -15.55 3.27 -37.19
C LYS A 369 -14.93 3.34 -38.58
N ARG A 370 -14.20 4.41 -38.89
CA ARG A 370 -13.63 4.64 -40.22
C ARG A 370 -12.36 3.84 -40.49
N PHE A 371 -11.50 3.68 -39.50
CA PHE A 371 -10.14 3.15 -39.71
C PHE A 371 -9.89 1.82 -39.00
N ASP A 372 -10.35 1.66 -37.75
CA ASP A 372 -9.94 0.53 -36.91
C ASP A 372 -10.86 -0.69 -37.07
N LEU A 373 -12.18 -0.50 -37.24
CA LEU A 373 -13.15 -1.61 -37.19
C LEU A 373 -12.90 -2.71 -38.24
N ALA A 374 -12.76 -2.32 -39.51
CA ALA A 374 -12.55 -3.26 -40.61
C ALA A 374 -11.19 -3.96 -40.50
N GLU A 375 -10.14 -3.20 -40.17
CA GLU A 375 -8.79 -3.72 -39.97
C GLU A 375 -8.76 -4.76 -38.84
N LEU A 376 -9.30 -4.42 -37.66
CA LEU A 376 -9.28 -5.33 -36.50
C LEU A 376 -10.20 -6.53 -36.67
N THR A 377 -11.29 -6.38 -37.44
CA THR A 377 -12.14 -7.51 -37.83
C THR A 377 -11.35 -8.54 -38.63
N LEU A 378 -10.66 -8.11 -39.69
CA LEU A 378 -9.83 -9.00 -40.49
C LEU A 378 -8.63 -9.54 -39.69
N LYS A 379 -8.01 -8.68 -38.88
CA LYS A 379 -6.85 -9.04 -38.07
C LYS A 379 -7.21 -10.13 -37.05
N TYR A 380 -8.27 -9.95 -36.26
CA TYR A 380 -8.52 -10.81 -35.12
C TYR A 380 -9.53 -11.92 -35.41
N LEU A 381 -10.68 -11.62 -36.03
CA LEU A 381 -11.70 -12.65 -36.27
C LEU A 381 -11.30 -13.62 -37.40
N HIS A 382 -10.54 -13.14 -38.39
CA HIS A 382 -10.04 -13.99 -39.48
C HIS A 382 -8.57 -14.38 -39.35
N GLY A 383 -7.79 -13.68 -38.51
CA GLY A 383 -6.36 -13.95 -38.35
C GLY A 383 -5.99 -14.78 -37.13
N ILE A 384 -6.88 -14.94 -36.14
CA ILE A 384 -6.67 -15.83 -35.00
C ILE A 384 -7.51 -17.09 -35.20
N SER A 385 -6.90 -18.25 -34.97
CA SER A 385 -7.57 -19.55 -35.05
C SER A 385 -7.17 -20.42 -33.86
N SER A 386 -7.82 -21.58 -33.76
CA SER A 386 -7.69 -22.50 -32.64
C SER A 386 -7.42 -23.91 -33.14
N ASP A 387 -6.55 -24.65 -32.44
CA ASP A 387 -6.33 -26.09 -32.67
C ASP A 387 -7.47 -26.93 -32.07
N ILE A 388 -8.30 -26.32 -31.24
CA ILE A 388 -9.42 -26.94 -30.54
C ILE A 388 -10.72 -26.61 -31.30
N ASN A 389 -11.44 -27.64 -31.73
CA ASN A 389 -12.70 -27.51 -32.48
C ASN A 389 -13.86 -26.91 -31.67
N SER A 390 -13.80 -26.94 -30.34
CA SER A 390 -14.86 -26.43 -29.46
C SER A 390 -14.75 -24.92 -29.18
N ILE A 391 -13.93 -24.19 -29.92
CA ILE A 391 -13.71 -22.75 -29.72
C ILE A 391 -14.56 -21.95 -30.69
N ASN A 392 -15.36 -21.05 -30.14
CA ASN A 392 -16.28 -20.21 -30.90
C ASN A 392 -15.96 -18.74 -30.66
N PHE A 393 -15.52 -18.02 -31.70
CA PHE A 393 -15.44 -16.56 -31.66
C PHE A 393 -16.85 -15.98 -31.73
N LYS A 394 -17.32 -15.40 -30.64
CA LYS A 394 -18.67 -14.84 -30.52
C LYS A 394 -18.72 -13.33 -30.69
N GLY A 395 -17.60 -12.62 -30.56
CA GLY A 395 -17.61 -11.19 -30.87
C GLY A 395 -16.26 -10.49 -30.83
N LEU A 396 -16.26 -9.31 -31.44
CA LEU A 396 -15.17 -8.34 -31.43
C LEU A 396 -15.74 -6.96 -31.06
N PHE A 397 -15.28 -6.39 -29.96
CA PHE A 397 -15.72 -5.07 -29.52
C PHE A 397 -14.55 -4.13 -29.26
N LEU A 398 -14.62 -2.94 -29.84
CA LEU A 398 -13.62 -1.91 -29.62
C LEU A 398 -14.07 -1.00 -28.48
N LEU A 399 -13.28 -0.93 -27.42
CA LEU A 399 -13.55 -0.11 -26.25
C LEU A 399 -13.04 1.31 -26.50
N HIS A 400 -13.88 2.32 -26.28
CA HIS A 400 -13.49 3.71 -26.48
C HIS A 400 -14.02 4.64 -25.38
N PRO A 401 -13.32 5.74 -25.07
CA PRO A 401 -13.78 6.65 -24.05
C PRO A 401 -15.09 7.33 -24.48
N LYS A 402 -15.88 7.77 -23.50
CA LYS A 402 -17.02 8.66 -23.75
C LYS A 402 -16.56 9.94 -24.44
N ASP A 403 -17.06 10.17 -25.65
CA ASP A 403 -16.76 11.40 -26.38
C ASP A 403 -17.34 12.59 -25.62
N LYS A 404 -16.45 13.50 -25.17
CA LYS A 404 -16.87 14.81 -24.68
C LYS A 404 -17.33 15.60 -25.89
N VAL A 405 -18.59 16.03 -25.88
CA VAL A 405 -19.28 16.92 -26.84
C VAL A 405 -20.22 16.17 -27.80
N GLY A 406 -21.40 15.83 -27.29
CA GLY A 406 -22.71 16.35 -27.73
C GLY A 406 -23.02 16.59 -29.21
N LYS A 407 -22.36 15.96 -30.19
CA LYS A 407 -22.71 16.10 -31.61
C LYS A 407 -23.18 14.82 -32.29
N ASP A 408 -22.85 13.66 -31.74
CA ASP A 408 -23.36 12.40 -32.27
C ASP A 408 -24.33 11.78 -31.26
N ASN A 409 -25.56 11.51 -31.71
CA ASN A 409 -26.56 10.67 -31.03
C ASN A 409 -26.09 9.19 -31.03
N THR A 410 -24.82 8.93 -30.71
CA THR A 410 -24.23 7.60 -30.74
C THR A 410 -24.72 6.81 -29.54
N LYS A 411 -25.32 5.65 -29.84
CA LYS A 411 -25.67 4.66 -28.82
C LYS A 411 -24.36 4.25 -28.08
N PRO A 412 -24.37 4.17 -26.75
CA PRO A 412 -23.17 3.80 -25.97
C PRO A 412 -22.61 2.42 -26.30
N VAL A 413 -23.43 1.54 -26.88
CA VAL A 413 -22.97 0.36 -27.61
C VAL A 413 -23.45 0.50 -29.04
N TRP A 414 -22.51 0.45 -29.97
CA TRP A 414 -22.81 0.48 -31.40
C TRP A 414 -22.51 -0.89 -32.02
N SER A 415 -23.42 -1.37 -32.86
CA SER A 415 -23.30 -2.62 -33.60
C SER A 415 -23.02 -2.34 -35.07
N TYR A 416 -22.16 -3.16 -35.68
CA TYR A 416 -21.94 -3.17 -37.13
C TYR A 416 -23.19 -3.70 -37.87
N HIS A 417 -23.83 -4.72 -37.31
CA HIS A 417 -25.06 -5.28 -37.86
C HIS A 417 -26.25 -4.33 -37.62
N GLN A 418 -27.24 -4.37 -38.51
CA GLN A 418 -28.50 -3.63 -38.36
C GLN A 418 -29.20 -4.01 -37.04
N GLU A 419 -30.07 -3.13 -36.54
CA GLU A 419 -30.71 -3.27 -35.21
C GLU A 419 -31.44 -4.61 -35.03
N GLU A 420 -32.02 -5.15 -36.10
CA GLU A 420 -32.70 -6.45 -36.11
C GLU A 420 -31.75 -7.64 -35.84
N PHE A 421 -30.45 -7.44 -36.07
CA PHE A 421 -29.40 -8.46 -35.99
C PHE A 421 -28.29 -8.10 -35.00
N ASP A 422 -28.47 -7.03 -34.21
CA ASP A 422 -27.49 -6.61 -33.22
C ASP A 422 -27.40 -7.55 -32.02
N LEU A 423 -26.41 -7.33 -31.15
CA LEU A 423 -26.21 -8.19 -29.97
C LEU A 423 -27.44 -8.24 -29.05
N PHE A 424 -28.19 -7.15 -28.95
CA PHE A 424 -29.34 -6.99 -28.04
C PHE A 424 -30.66 -7.41 -28.69
N SER A 425 -30.67 -7.66 -30.00
CA SER A 425 -31.84 -8.07 -30.76
C SER A 425 -32.27 -9.50 -30.42
N LEU A 426 -33.48 -9.88 -30.85
CA LEU A 426 -33.98 -11.24 -30.72
C LEU A 426 -33.22 -12.24 -31.60
N ASN A 427 -32.65 -11.78 -32.72
CA ASN A 427 -31.99 -12.59 -33.74
C ASN A 427 -30.55 -12.12 -34.00
N PRO A 428 -29.66 -12.19 -33.00
CA PRO A 428 -28.28 -11.72 -33.12
C PRO A 428 -27.49 -12.48 -34.21
N ILE A 429 -26.63 -11.78 -34.93
CA ILE A 429 -25.61 -12.40 -35.79
C ILE A 429 -24.29 -12.53 -35.05
N TYR A 430 -23.66 -13.70 -35.15
CA TYR A 430 -22.35 -14.00 -34.57
C TYR A 430 -21.32 -14.30 -35.67
N PRO A 431 -20.06 -13.85 -35.53
CA PRO A 431 -19.53 -13.03 -34.42
C PRO A 431 -20.13 -11.62 -34.41
N SER A 432 -20.53 -11.13 -33.24
CA SER A 432 -21.05 -9.76 -33.08
C SER A 432 -19.88 -8.77 -33.12
N ILE A 433 -19.97 -7.77 -33.99
CA ILE A 433 -18.93 -6.75 -34.17
C ILE A 433 -19.49 -5.39 -33.76
N GLY A 434 -18.74 -4.64 -32.97
CA GLY A 434 -19.22 -3.34 -32.50
C GLY A 434 -18.20 -2.52 -31.72
N THR A 435 -18.70 -1.46 -31.10
CA THR A 435 -17.93 -0.61 -30.19
C THR A 435 -18.66 -0.41 -28.87
N VAL A 436 -17.91 -0.15 -27.81
CA VAL A 436 -18.45 0.02 -26.46
C VAL A 436 -17.84 1.27 -25.84
N GLU A 437 -18.71 2.17 -25.44
CA GLU A 437 -18.33 3.36 -24.69
C GLU A 437 -17.99 2.97 -23.25
N VAL A 438 -16.78 3.33 -22.82
CA VAL A 438 -16.32 3.13 -21.44
C VAL A 438 -16.45 4.43 -20.66
N GLY A 439 -17.40 4.44 -19.74
CA GLY A 439 -17.68 5.56 -18.86
C GLY A 439 -16.53 5.85 -17.88
N VAL A 440 -16.12 7.11 -17.84
CA VAL A 440 -15.02 7.59 -17.00
C VAL A 440 -15.42 7.75 -15.52
N SER A 441 -16.71 8.04 -15.24
CA SER A 441 -17.18 8.23 -13.87
C SER A 441 -17.47 6.90 -13.15
N LYS A 442 -17.33 6.89 -11.81
CA LYS A 442 -17.70 5.73 -10.97
C LYS A 442 -19.20 5.41 -11.01
N LYS A 443 -20.05 6.39 -11.33
CA LYS A 443 -21.51 6.25 -11.44
C LYS A 443 -22.00 5.97 -12.86
N ALA A 444 -21.10 5.90 -13.85
CA ALA A 444 -21.51 5.62 -15.23
C ALA A 444 -22.00 4.17 -15.33
N LYS A 445 -23.14 3.96 -16.00
CA LYS A 445 -23.60 2.62 -16.38
C LYS A 445 -22.48 1.90 -17.13
N SER A 446 -22.13 0.71 -16.69
CA SER A 446 -21.10 -0.10 -17.33
C SER A 446 -21.71 -0.94 -18.45
N TYR A 447 -21.64 -0.45 -19.69
CA TYR A 447 -22.12 -1.18 -20.87
C TYR A 447 -21.33 -2.45 -21.17
N ILE A 448 -20.10 -2.55 -20.64
CA ILE A 448 -19.31 -3.79 -20.65
C ILE A 448 -20.06 -4.90 -19.91
N THR A 449 -20.68 -4.57 -18.77
CA THR A 449 -21.50 -5.51 -17.97
C THR A 449 -22.67 -6.04 -18.78
N ASP A 450 -23.37 -5.16 -19.51
CA ASP A 450 -24.51 -5.55 -20.35
C ASP A 450 -24.08 -6.57 -21.43
N ILE A 451 -22.92 -6.35 -22.06
CA ILE A 451 -22.37 -7.23 -23.10
C ILE A 451 -21.97 -8.59 -22.52
N ILE A 452 -21.21 -8.60 -21.42
CA ILE A 452 -20.79 -9.84 -20.77
C ILE A 452 -22.01 -10.65 -20.30
N ASN A 453 -23.02 -9.98 -19.74
CA ASN A 453 -24.27 -10.62 -19.31
C ASN A 453 -25.01 -11.29 -20.49
N ILE A 454 -25.09 -10.64 -21.66
CA ILE A 454 -25.75 -11.23 -22.83
C ILE A 454 -25.00 -12.47 -23.31
N PHE A 455 -23.67 -12.38 -23.43
CA PHE A 455 -22.88 -13.53 -23.84
C PHE A 455 -23.00 -14.69 -22.85
N GLN A 456 -22.97 -14.43 -21.54
CA GLN A 456 -23.23 -15.44 -20.51
C GLN A 456 -24.63 -16.05 -20.61
N ASN A 457 -25.67 -15.25 -20.82
CA ASN A 457 -27.03 -15.80 -20.84
C ASN A 457 -27.24 -16.68 -22.09
N ARG A 458 -26.66 -16.30 -23.22
CA ARG A 458 -26.81 -17.03 -24.49
C ARG A 458 -25.86 -18.22 -24.65
N PHE A 459 -24.65 -18.17 -24.10
CA PHE A 459 -23.61 -19.19 -24.27
C PHE A 459 -22.92 -19.54 -22.96
#